data_AF-A0A953KT89-F1
#
_entry.id   AF-A0A953KT89-F1
#
_cell.length_a   1.000
_cell.length_b   1.000
_cell.length_c   1.000
_cell.angle_alpha   90.00
_cell.angle_beta   90.00
_cell.angle_gamma   90.00
#
_symmetry.space_group_name_H-M   'P 1'
#
loop_
_entity.id
_entity.type
_entity.pdbx_description
1 polymer ?
#
loop_
_entity_poly.entity_id
_entity_poly.type
_entity_poly.pdbx_seq_one_letter_code
_entity_poly.pdbx_strand_id
1 'polypeptide(L)'
;MIQRTICTSWPCRTLALLLLLCGLALTASAQQAFVITHKAILSGENEVPATTSKGYGIAIMKVDYATMKMEYRITITNLGEPVTGAHFHLGENDTTGPAVHTITWPSDAQTVTGSWQMTEEQITQLESAEIYLNIHTATDPAGAIRGQVEGIANGACLMFGAYEVPQVTTNGLGIAVLFINPTARTAVYSAFWQGLSGPATMAHFHRGPVGQNGPVITPMTVFEGSVAAGIWADLTDQDLNDLANGKIYMNVHTEANPDGEIRGQVQVVESYGVALSPQNESPAVTGSNAMGTGVVGVTHQVNGSYSVEGDFVVHGTTGPITMAHFHRGGEGNNGQVISPLVKNDTTPEHWEAPAGLTLEAADMERLRTGRVYANFHTEANGGGEVRGQLIAAINNFFPTAPTAAPQEISIAMGSTLAAIVDRSSNQLRFRIASGQRTDGATITLFNVLGQRVAATTVDGDVAAIPLQQLPGGAYFARLERANQVLGICNVAVAR
;
A
#
# COMPACT_ATOMS: atom_id res chain seq x y z
N MET A 1 70.65 45.88 -21.42
CA MET A 1 70.46 47.29 -21.79
C MET A 1 69.32 47.32 -22.81
N ILE A 2 68.26 48.08 -22.51
CA ILE A 2 67.11 48.46 -23.38
C ILE A 2 66.07 47.32 -23.60
N GLN A 3 64.93 47.31 -22.87
CA GLN A 3 63.65 48.03 -23.13
C GLN A 3 62.97 47.53 -24.44
N ARG A 4 61.66 47.27 -24.56
CA ARG A 4 60.48 48.01 -24.05
C ARG A 4 59.18 47.37 -24.58
N THR A 5 58.09 47.39 -23.78
CA THR A 5 56.63 47.60 -24.12
C THR A 5 55.93 46.60 -25.09
N ILE A 6 54.68 46.14 -24.88
CA ILE A 6 53.45 46.90 -24.60
C ILE A 6 52.45 46.08 -23.76
N CYS A 7 52.00 46.69 -22.65
CA CYS A 7 50.72 46.45 -21.97
C CYS A 7 49.58 47.19 -22.71
N THR A 8 48.37 46.63 -22.71
CA THR A 8 47.09 47.30 -22.35
C THR A 8 46.04 46.18 -22.25
N SER A 9 45.15 46.05 -21.27
CA SER A 9 44.85 46.81 -20.06
C SER A 9 43.81 46.00 -19.26
N TRP A 10 44.06 45.77 -17.96
CA TRP A 10 43.04 45.45 -16.95
C TRP A 10 42.25 46.73 -16.58
N PRO A 11 41.11 46.66 -15.85
CA PRO A 11 41.12 46.50 -14.38
C PRO A 11 40.16 45.37 -13.92
N CYS A 12 40.47 44.50 -12.96
CA CYS A 12 40.93 44.64 -11.57
C CYS A 12 39.76 44.48 -10.56
N ARG A 13 40.04 43.69 -9.51
CA ARG A 13 39.34 43.48 -8.21
C ARG A 13 38.37 42.27 -8.22
N THR A 14 38.54 41.20 -7.42
CA THR A 14 39.09 41.11 -6.05
C THR A 14 39.50 39.67 -5.67
N LEU A 15 40.66 39.54 -5.00
CA LEU A 15 41.16 38.48 -4.08
C LEU A 15 40.07 37.94 -3.11
N ALA A 16 40.11 36.82 -2.38
CA ALA A 16 41.14 35.92 -1.81
C ALA A 16 40.38 34.75 -1.09
N LEU A 17 40.76 33.46 -1.19
CA LEU A 17 41.65 32.67 -0.30
C LEU A 17 40.93 31.80 0.77
N LEU A 18 41.55 30.64 1.06
CA LEU A 18 41.34 29.60 2.11
C LEU A 18 40.39 28.42 1.79
N LEU A 19 40.87 27.17 1.58
CA LEU A 19 41.57 26.19 2.45
C LEU A 19 40.72 25.59 3.59
N LEU A 20 40.46 24.29 3.41
CA LEU A 20 40.37 23.21 4.41
C LEU A 20 39.48 23.42 5.65
N LEU A 21 38.25 22.94 5.54
CA LEU A 21 37.52 22.32 6.64
C LEU A 21 37.13 20.91 6.19
N CYS A 22 37.97 19.93 6.54
CA CYS A 22 37.55 18.53 6.68
C CYS A 22 36.53 18.47 7.83
N GLY A 23 35.26 18.77 7.53
CA GLY A 23 34.15 18.31 8.34
C GLY A 23 33.81 16.89 7.90
N LEU A 24 33.93 15.93 8.82
CA LEU A 24 33.32 14.61 8.66
C LEU A 24 31.85 14.81 8.29
N ALA A 25 31.49 14.63 7.02
CA ALA A 25 30.12 14.34 6.64
C ALA A 25 29.87 12.88 7.03
N LEU A 26 29.41 12.67 8.27
CA LEU A 26 28.57 11.51 8.58
C LEU A 26 27.41 11.55 7.58
N THR A 27 27.50 10.76 6.52
CA THR A 27 26.35 10.51 5.66
C THR A 27 25.34 9.76 6.51
N ALA A 28 24.38 10.47 7.08
CA ALA A 28 23.17 9.84 7.58
C ALA A 28 22.53 9.14 6.37
N SER A 29 22.64 7.82 6.33
CA SER A 29 21.85 7.01 5.42
C SER A 29 20.39 7.34 5.71
N ALA A 30 19.63 7.77 4.70
CA ALA A 30 18.19 7.90 4.86
C ALA A 30 17.68 6.49 5.18
N GLN A 31 17.31 6.25 6.43
CA GLN A 31 16.80 4.97 6.86
C GLN A 31 15.55 4.68 6.03
N GLN A 32 15.60 3.61 5.25
CA GLN A 32 14.55 3.21 4.34
C GLN A 32 13.26 3.03 5.18
N ALA A 33 12.18 3.72 4.82
CA ALA A 33 10.93 3.68 5.57
C ALA A 33 10.48 2.22 5.73
N PHE A 34 10.30 1.73 6.94
CA PHE A 34 9.92 0.35 7.21
C PHE A 34 8.44 0.32 7.56
N VAL A 35 7.56 0.10 6.57
CA VAL A 35 6.10 0.23 6.77
C VAL A 35 5.42 -1.14 6.81
N ILE A 36 4.61 -1.42 7.83
CA ILE A 36 3.74 -2.61 7.90
C ILE A 36 2.27 -2.17 7.97
N THR A 37 1.40 -2.90 7.26
CA THR A 37 -0.05 -2.69 7.35
C THR A 37 -0.61 -3.48 8.50
N HIS A 38 -1.51 -2.86 9.25
CA HIS A 38 -2.29 -3.52 10.29
C HIS A 38 -3.77 -3.41 9.96
N LYS A 39 -4.58 -4.31 10.52
CA LYS A 39 -6.04 -4.25 10.49
C LYS A 39 -6.61 -4.39 11.89
N ALA A 40 -7.85 -3.95 12.06
CA ALA A 40 -8.72 -4.37 13.15
C ALA A 40 -10.13 -4.58 12.59
N ILE A 41 -10.74 -5.72 12.91
CA ILE A 41 -12.15 -5.99 12.60
C ILE A 41 -12.93 -5.80 13.89
N LEU A 42 -13.89 -4.88 13.86
CA LEU A 42 -14.62 -4.45 15.04
C LEU A 42 -16.01 -5.08 15.06
N SER A 43 -16.39 -5.64 16.20
CA SER A 43 -17.73 -6.16 16.45
C SER A 43 -18.07 -6.03 17.95
N GLY A 44 -19.35 -6.13 18.28
CA GLY A 44 -19.79 -6.21 19.68
C GLY A 44 -19.37 -7.53 20.35
N GLU A 45 -19.19 -8.60 19.58
CA GLU A 45 -18.72 -9.90 20.09
C GLU A 45 -17.27 -9.85 20.59
N ASN A 46 -16.47 -8.94 20.03
CA ASN A 46 -15.06 -8.74 20.38
C ASN A 46 -14.87 -7.84 21.62
N GLU A 47 -15.92 -7.20 22.13
CA GLU A 47 -15.88 -6.40 23.36
C GLU A 47 -15.65 -7.29 24.59
N VAL A 48 -15.13 -6.69 25.67
CA VAL A 48 -14.82 -7.40 26.90
C VAL A 48 -15.49 -6.69 28.08
N PRO A 49 -16.63 -7.19 28.60
CA PRO A 49 -17.42 -8.31 28.08
C PRO A 49 -18.12 -7.97 26.76
N ALA A 50 -18.48 -9.01 25.98
CA ALA A 50 -19.17 -8.84 24.70
C ALA A 50 -20.49 -8.06 24.87
N THR A 51 -20.78 -7.16 23.93
CA THR A 51 -22.02 -6.37 23.91
C THR A 51 -23.07 -6.97 22.99
N THR A 52 -24.29 -6.46 23.07
CA THR A 52 -25.37 -6.82 22.13
C THR A 52 -25.37 -5.96 20.87
N SER A 53 -24.39 -5.05 20.72
CA SER A 53 -24.27 -4.16 19.57
C SER A 53 -24.27 -4.96 18.28
N LYS A 54 -25.02 -4.47 17.29
CA LYS A 54 -25.01 -4.99 15.92
C LYS A 54 -24.06 -4.21 15.02
N GLY A 55 -23.28 -3.30 15.61
CA GLY A 55 -22.27 -2.54 14.91
C GLY A 55 -21.15 -3.42 14.44
N TYR A 56 -20.60 -3.05 13.29
CA TYR A 56 -19.40 -3.66 12.73
C TYR A 56 -18.49 -2.58 12.18
N GLY A 57 -17.18 -2.85 12.16
CA GLY A 57 -16.22 -1.94 11.57
C GLY A 57 -14.97 -2.63 11.03
N ILE A 58 -14.29 -1.94 10.13
CA ILE A 58 -12.97 -2.31 9.63
C ILE A 58 -12.06 -1.09 9.78
N ALA A 59 -10.94 -1.29 10.46
CA ALA A 59 -9.83 -0.36 10.49
C ALA A 59 -8.67 -0.92 9.67
N ILE A 60 -8.07 -0.08 8.83
CA ILE A 60 -6.79 -0.35 8.18
C ILE A 60 -5.81 0.73 8.63
N MET A 61 -4.65 0.28 9.06
CA MET A 61 -3.57 1.13 9.56
C MET A 61 -2.29 0.86 8.79
N LYS A 62 -1.45 1.87 8.60
CA LYS A 62 -0.07 1.72 8.16
C LYS A 62 0.83 2.26 9.24
N VAL A 63 1.80 1.48 9.64
CA VAL A 63 2.79 1.89 10.63
C VAL A 63 4.13 1.93 9.96
N ASP A 64 4.70 3.12 9.83
CA ASP A 64 6.11 3.29 9.48
C ASP A 64 6.93 3.19 10.77
N TYR A 65 7.60 2.06 10.96
CA TYR A 65 8.44 1.76 12.10
C TYR A 65 9.74 2.56 12.11
N ALA A 66 10.18 3.09 10.97
CA ALA A 66 11.34 3.98 10.94
C ALA A 66 10.98 5.36 11.52
N THR A 67 9.76 5.83 11.29
CA THR A 67 9.25 7.10 11.86
C THR A 67 8.31 6.93 13.05
N MET A 68 8.02 5.69 13.45
CA MET A 68 7.06 5.29 14.48
C MET A 68 5.68 5.94 14.30
N LYS A 69 5.23 6.12 13.06
CA LYS A 69 3.98 6.81 12.75
C LYS A 69 2.94 5.83 12.22
N MET A 70 1.80 5.76 12.91
CA MET A 70 0.60 5.09 12.42
C MET A 70 -0.29 6.07 11.66
N GLU A 71 -0.79 5.67 10.51
CA GLU A 71 -1.87 6.33 9.79
C GLU A 71 -3.03 5.34 9.67
N TYR A 72 -4.27 5.77 9.95
CA TYR A 72 -5.41 4.87 10.05
C TYR A 72 -6.66 5.39 9.34
N ARG A 73 -7.44 4.47 8.79
CA ARG A 73 -8.79 4.69 8.26
C ARG A 73 -9.71 3.66 8.88
N ILE A 74 -10.80 4.12 9.47
CA ILE A 74 -11.76 3.28 10.18
C ILE A 74 -13.13 3.55 9.57
N THR A 75 -13.80 2.50 9.12
CA THR A 75 -15.19 2.53 8.63
C THR A 75 -16.04 1.69 9.55
N ILE A 76 -17.22 2.18 9.91
CA ILE A 76 -18.19 1.48 10.77
C ILE A 76 -19.56 1.48 10.12
N THR A 77 -20.42 0.55 10.56
CA THR A 77 -21.84 0.53 10.20
C THR A 77 -22.67 -0.07 11.34
N ASN A 78 -23.99 0.08 11.24
CA ASN A 78 -24.98 -0.58 12.07
C ASN A 78 -24.83 -0.42 13.61
N LEU A 79 -24.19 0.65 14.08
CA LEU A 79 -24.11 0.96 15.52
C LEU A 79 -25.46 1.30 16.15
N GLY A 80 -26.46 1.67 15.33
CA GLY A 80 -27.80 2.05 15.80
C GLY A 80 -27.90 3.43 16.46
N GLU A 81 -26.77 4.06 16.77
CA GLU A 81 -26.69 5.38 17.39
C GLU A 81 -25.33 6.06 17.08
N PRO A 82 -25.19 7.39 17.33
CA PRO A 82 -23.96 8.11 17.06
C PRO A 82 -22.77 7.64 17.91
N VAL A 83 -21.56 7.71 17.34
CA VAL A 83 -20.31 7.53 18.06
C VAL A 83 -20.11 8.64 19.09
N THR A 84 -19.88 8.27 20.34
CA THR A 84 -19.62 9.21 21.45
C THR A 84 -18.13 9.32 21.79
N GLY A 85 -17.32 8.34 21.36
CA GLY A 85 -15.87 8.35 21.48
C GLY A 85 -15.23 7.20 20.71
N ALA A 86 -13.94 7.30 20.42
CA ALA A 86 -13.16 6.22 19.82
C ALA A 86 -11.69 6.31 20.26
N HIS A 87 -11.06 5.17 20.52
CA HIS A 87 -9.73 5.11 21.11
C HIS A 87 -8.95 3.89 20.64
N PHE A 88 -7.63 4.05 20.51
CA PHE A 88 -6.72 2.90 20.67
C PHE A 88 -6.41 2.72 22.15
N HIS A 89 -6.45 1.48 22.61
CA HIS A 89 -6.18 1.07 23.98
C HIS A 89 -5.01 0.09 24.02
N LEU A 90 -4.39 -0.01 25.20
CA LEU A 90 -3.47 -1.09 25.54
C LEU A 90 -4.26 -2.27 26.13
N GLY A 91 -3.99 -3.48 25.65
CA GLY A 91 -4.54 -4.74 26.13
C GLY A 91 -4.38 -5.85 25.11
N GLU A 92 -3.98 -7.03 25.57
CA GLU A 92 -4.00 -8.28 24.82
C GLU A 92 -5.44 -8.66 24.44
N ASN A 93 -5.58 -9.71 23.62
CA ASN A 93 -6.90 -10.27 23.35
C ASN A 93 -7.63 -10.62 24.64
N ASP A 94 -8.94 -10.37 24.67
CA ASP A 94 -9.82 -10.62 25.82
C ASP A 94 -9.48 -9.85 27.12
N THR A 95 -8.62 -8.83 27.05
CA THR A 95 -8.31 -7.94 28.18
C THR A 95 -8.62 -6.48 27.87
N THR A 96 -9.03 -5.73 28.89
CA THR A 96 -9.24 -4.27 28.81
C THR A 96 -8.06 -3.54 29.44
N GLY A 97 -7.69 -2.38 28.88
CA GLY A 97 -6.71 -1.51 29.51
C GLY A 97 -6.88 -0.04 29.14
N PRO A 98 -5.89 0.80 29.50
CA PRO A 98 -6.02 2.25 29.35
C PRO A 98 -6.03 2.69 27.88
N ALA A 99 -6.73 3.79 27.59
CA ALA A 99 -6.66 4.44 26.29
C ALA A 99 -5.27 5.08 26.09
N VAL A 100 -4.65 4.82 24.94
CA VAL A 100 -3.32 5.31 24.57
C VAL A 100 -3.35 6.32 23.42
N HIS A 101 -4.42 6.35 22.63
CA HIS A 101 -4.65 7.39 21.62
C HIS A 101 -6.14 7.66 21.41
N THR A 102 -6.55 8.92 21.48
CA THR A 102 -7.94 9.34 21.22
C THR A 102 -8.14 9.69 19.75
N ILE A 103 -9.25 9.19 19.19
CA ILE A 103 -9.66 9.48 17.82
C ILE A 103 -10.79 10.51 17.86
N THR A 104 -10.56 11.67 17.25
CA THR A 104 -11.62 12.66 17.06
C THR A 104 -12.58 12.15 15.99
N TRP A 105 -13.80 11.80 16.41
CA TRP A 105 -14.84 11.29 15.51
C TRP A 105 -15.86 12.39 15.19
N PRO A 106 -15.98 12.85 13.93
CA PRO A 106 -17.01 13.81 13.56
C PRO A 106 -18.42 13.24 13.77
N SER A 107 -19.36 14.05 14.27
CA SER A 107 -20.76 13.64 14.41
C SER A 107 -21.32 13.14 13.08
N ASP A 108 -22.04 12.02 13.11
CA ASP A 108 -22.68 11.36 11.96
C ASP A 108 -21.74 10.78 10.89
N ALA A 109 -20.41 10.83 11.10
CA ALA A 109 -19.48 10.16 10.20
C ALA A 109 -19.50 8.64 10.41
N GLN A 110 -19.61 7.88 9.32
CA GLN A 110 -19.40 6.41 9.34
C GLN A 110 -17.97 6.03 8.94
N THR A 111 -17.12 7.00 8.63
CA THR A 111 -15.71 6.79 8.31
C THR A 111 -14.87 7.92 8.87
N VAL A 112 -13.74 7.58 9.48
CA VAL A 112 -12.73 8.54 9.93
C VAL A 112 -11.35 8.14 9.41
N THR A 113 -10.50 9.14 9.19
CA THR A 113 -9.08 8.96 8.94
C THR A 113 -8.27 9.78 9.93
N GLY A 114 -7.10 9.29 10.32
CA GLY A 114 -6.20 10.04 11.20
C GLY A 114 -4.79 9.48 11.20
N SER A 115 -3.98 10.04 12.08
CA SER A 115 -2.63 9.55 12.33
C SER A 115 -2.30 9.63 13.81
N TRP A 116 -1.36 8.79 14.24
CA TRP A 116 -0.85 8.70 15.59
C TRP A 116 0.67 8.56 15.55
N GLN A 117 1.36 9.51 16.18
CA GLN A 117 2.79 9.38 16.44
C GLN A 117 2.98 8.50 17.69
N MET A 118 3.59 7.34 17.50
CA MET A 118 3.77 6.32 18.54
C MET A 118 5.12 6.49 19.25
N THR A 119 5.21 5.97 20.48
CA THR A 119 6.48 5.77 21.19
C THR A 119 7.09 4.40 20.84
N GLU A 120 8.37 4.20 21.15
CA GLU A 120 9.04 2.89 21.00
C GLU A 120 8.35 1.78 21.79
N GLU A 121 7.88 2.09 23.00
CA GLU A 121 7.11 1.17 23.83
C GLU A 121 5.79 0.77 23.14
N GLN A 122 5.08 1.72 22.54
CA GLN A 122 3.84 1.46 21.81
C GLN A 122 4.08 0.67 20.51
N ILE A 123 5.22 0.85 19.86
CA ILE A 123 5.61 0.02 18.71
C ILE A 123 5.83 -1.43 19.16
N THR A 124 6.53 -1.64 20.28
CA THR A 124 6.73 -2.98 20.85
C THR A 124 5.40 -3.63 21.23
N GLN A 125 4.49 -2.86 21.86
CA GLN A 125 3.14 -3.31 22.21
C GLN A 125 2.32 -3.65 20.96
N LEU A 126 2.43 -2.88 19.88
CA LEU A 126 1.80 -3.20 18.60
C LEU A 126 2.33 -4.51 18.01
N GLU A 127 3.65 -4.71 18.04
CA GLU A 127 4.30 -5.93 17.54
C GLU A 127 3.90 -7.19 18.33
N SER A 128 3.64 -7.03 19.63
CA SER A 128 3.10 -8.07 20.51
C SER A 128 1.59 -8.23 20.44
N ALA A 129 0.91 -7.52 19.52
CA ALA A 129 -0.55 -7.49 19.40
C ALA A 129 -1.26 -7.10 20.70
N GLU A 130 -0.73 -6.11 21.44
CA GLU A 130 -1.29 -5.57 22.69
C GLU A 130 -2.05 -4.26 22.47
N ILE A 131 -2.39 -3.88 21.23
CA ILE A 131 -3.17 -2.67 20.95
C ILE A 131 -4.51 -3.06 20.34
N TYR A 132 -5.61 -2.49 20.84
CA TYR A 132 -6.94 -2.65 20.25
C TYR A 132 -7.62 -1.32 19.99
N LEU A 133 -8.48 -1.29 18.97
CA LEU A 133 -9.36 -0.17 18.66
C LEU A 133 -10.73 -0.41 19.28
N ASN A 134 -11.28 0.61 19.94
CA ASN A 134 -12.59 0.57 20.58
C ASN A 134 -13.41 1.80 20.17
N ILE A 135 -14.70 1.61 19.93
CA ILE A 135 -15.63 2.67 19.53
C ILE A 135 -16.83 2.62 20.47
N HIS A 136 -17.16 3.78 21.06
CA HIS A 136 -18.16 3.93 22.10
C HIS A 136 -19.43 4.60 21.55
N THR A 137 -20.54 4.27 22.18
CA THR A 137 -21.83 4.91 21.94
C THR A 137 -22.46 5.36 23.26
N ALA A 138 -23.69 5.90 23.22
CA ALA A 138 -24.39 6.30 24.44
C ALA A 138 -24.90 5.07 25.23
N THR A 139 -25.33 4.01 24.55
CA THR A 139 -25.80 2.77 25.18
C THR A 139 -24.64 1.92 25.70
N ASP A 140 -23.51 1.92 24.99
CA ASP A 140 -22.32 1.14 25.34
C ASP A 140 -21.11 2.08 25.63
N PRO A 141 -21.11 2.82 26.75
CA PRO A 141 -20.07 3.81 27.05
C PRO A 141 -18.70 3.19 27.36
N ALA A 142 -18.66 1.90 27.72
CA ALA A 142 -17.40 1.17 27.90
C ALA A 142 -16.79 0.69 26.57
N GLY A 143 -17.60 0.65 25.51
CA GLY A 143 -17.23 0.16 24.18
C GLY A 143 -18.39 -0.56 23.54
N ALA A 144 -18.83 -0.09 22.36
CA ALA A 144 -19.89 -0.70 21.58
C ALA A 144 -19.33 -1.79 20.66
N ILE A 145 -18.17 -1.54 20.05
CA ILE A 145 -17.47 -2.47 19.16
C ILE A 145 -15.94 -2.35 19.34
N ARG A 146 -15.26 -3.51 19.38
CA ARG A 146 -13.81 -3.63 19.60
C ARG A 146 -13.15 -4.48 18.53
N GLY A 147 -11.90 -4.18 18.18
CA GLY A 147 -11.07 -5.04 17.35
C GLY A 147 -9.60 -4.94 17.72
N GLN A 148 -8.91 -6.08 17.83
CA GLN A 148 -7.46 -6.11 18.05
C GLN A 148 -6.74 -5.56 16.81
N VAL A 149 -5.69 -4.76 17.02
CA VAL A 149 -4.83 -4.25 15.94
C VAL A 149 -3.75 -5.27 15.68
N GLU A 150 -3.81 -5.89 14.51
CA GLU A 150 -2.91 -6.98 14.13
C GLU A 150 -2.19 -6.63 12.81
N GLY A 151 -0.91 -6.97 12.74
CA GLY A 151 -0.15 -6.89 11.50
C GLY A 151 -0.75 -7.80 10.44
N ILE A 152 -0.89 -7.31 9.22
CA ILE A 152 -1.30 -8.12 8.08
C ILE A 152 -0.05 -8.78 7.50
N ALA A 153 0.21 -10.03 7.91
CA ALA A 153 1.16 -10.87 7.20
C ALA A 153 0.64 -11.04 5.76
N ASN A 154 1.48 -10.71 4.80
CA ASN A 154 1.17 -10.82 3.37
C ASN A 154 2.10 -11.79 2.66
N GLY A 155 2.90 -12.55 3.42
CA GLY A 155 3.58 -13.74 2.94
C GLY A 155 3.47 -14.87 3.97
N ALA A 156 3.30 -16.09 3.51
CA ALA A 156 3.34 -17.28 4.34
C ALA A 156 4.07 -18.41 3.61
N CYS A 157 4.72 -19.29 4.36
CA CYS A 157 5.44 -20.42 3.80
C CYS A 157 5.28 -21.63 4.72
N LEU A 158 4.75 -22.74 4.17
CA LEU A 158 4.73 -24.02 4.85
C LEU A 158 5.80 -24.91 4.23
N MET A 159 6.70 -25.42 5.08
CA MET A 159 7.89 -26.15 4.68
C MET A 159 7.77 -27.62 5.06
N PHE A 160 7.98 -28.52 4.10
CA PHE A 160 7.95 -29.97 4.30
C PHE A 160 9.03 -30.65 3.46
N GLY A 161 9.52 -31.81 3.90
CA GLY A 161 10.43 -32.63 3.08
C GLY A 161 9.76 -33.14 1.80
N ALA A 162 8.43 -33.24 1.78
CA ALA A 162 7.63 -33.55 0.61
C ALA A 162 7.79 -32.53 -0.55
N TYR A 163 8.21 -31.30 -0.23
CA TYR A 163 8.39 -30.21 -1.19
C TYR A 163 9.85 -29.99 -1.59
N GLU A 164 10.80 -30.69 -0.96
CA GLU A 164 12.19 -30.71 -1.41
C GLU A 164 12.32 -31.33 -2.79
N VAL A 165 13.37 -30.95 -3.52
CA VAL A 165 13.67 -31.50 -4.85
C VAL A 165 15.13 -31.94 -4.89
N PRO A 166 15.43 -33.24 -4.87
CA PRO A 166 14.49 -34.37 -4.75
C PRO A 166 13.80 -34.41 -3.38
N GLN A 167 12.64 -35.08 -3.33
CA GLN A 167 11.85 -35.20 -2.10
C GLN A 167 12.65 -35.87 -0.98
N VAL A 168 12.57 -35.32 0.24
CA VAL A 168 13.19 -35.87 1.45
C VAL A 168 12.12 -36.53 2.33
N THR A 169 12.39 -37.75 2.78
CA THR A 169 11.54 -38.42 3.79
C THR A 169 12.03 -38.04 5.18
N THR A 170 11.31 -37.15 5.84
CA THR A 170 11.62 -36.66 7.19
C THR A 170 10.31 -36.37 7.96
N ASN A 171 10.41 -36.27 9.28
CA ASN A 171 9.34 -35.72 10.13
C ASN A 171 9.41 -34.18 10.22
N GLY A 172 10.42 -33.58 9.57
CA GLY A 172 10.63 -32.15 9.52
C GLY A 172 9.43 -31.40 8.94
N LEU A 173 9.01 -30.36 9.66
CA LEU A 173 8.00 -29.41 9.21
C LEU A 173 8.37 -28.01 9.68
N GLY A 174 8.00 -27.01 8.90
CA GLY A 174 8.22 -25.61 9.24
C GLY A 174 7.10 -24.70 8.77
N ILE A 175 6.99 -23.57 9.43
CA ILE A 175 6.09 -22.47 9.08
C ILE A 175 6.88 -21.17 9.10
N ALA A 176 6.58 -20.28 8.18
CA ALA A 176 7.05 -18.91 8.24
C ALA A 176 5.95 -17.94 7.83
N VAL A 177 6.01 -16.75 8.42
CA VAL A 177 5.20 -15.60 8.09
C VAL A 177 6.11 -14.45 7.68
N LEU A 178 5.64 -13.65 6.72
CA LEU A 178 6.37 -12.51 6.19
C LEU A 178 5.47 -11.27 6.13
N PHE A 179 6.09 -10.13 6.42
CA PHE A 179 5.57 -8.79 6.19
C PHE A 179 6.42 -8.15 5.11
N ILE A 180 5.99 -8.31 3.86
CA ILE A 180 6.66 -7.85 2.65
C ILE A 180 6.18 -6.44 2.33
N ASN A 181 7.12 -5.50 2.21
CA ASN A 181 6.87 -4.14 1.77
C ASN A 181 7.63 -3.85 0.47
N PRO A 182 6.93 -3.80 -0.68
CA PRO A 182 7.55 -3.52 -1.97
C PRO A 182 8.08 -2.09 -2.10
N THR A 183 7.50 -1.12 -1.39
CA THR A 183 7.92 0.28 -1.42
C THR A 183 9.19 0.50 -0.63
N ALA A 184 9.23 -0.05 0.58
CA ALA A 184 10.40 -0.07 1.45
C ALA A 184 11.51 -0.97 0.93
N ARG A 185 11.17 -1.91 0.03
CA ARG A 185 12.05 -2.99 -0.41
C ARG A 185 12.56 -3.83 0.76
N THR A 186 11.67 -4.16 1.70
CA THR A 186 12.00 -5.00 2.86
C THR A 186 10.98 -6.12 3.04
N ALA A 187 11.41 -7.24 3.62
CA ALA A 187 10.51 -8.26 4.15
C ALA A 187 10.97 -8.66 5.56
N VAL A 188 10.12 -8.47 6.56
CA VAL A 188 10.34 -9.06 7.88
C VAL A 188 9.80 -10.47 7.86
N TYR A 189 10.61 -11.41 8.31
CA TYR A 189 10.23 -12.81 8.38
C TYR A 189 10.39 -13.34 9.80
N SER A 190 9.50 -14.25 10.18
CA SER A 190 9.64 -15.12 11.33
C SER A 190 9.28 -16.53 10.89
N ALA A 191 10.13 -17.48 11.24
CA ALA A 191 10.05 -18.86 10.84
C ALA A 191 10.34 -19.76 12.04
N PHE A 192 9.62 -20.86 12.11
CA PHE A 192 9.80 -21.91 13.10
C PHE A 192 9.77 -23.26 12.41
N TRP A 193 10.59 -24.20 12.88
CA TRP A 193 10.58 -25.58 12.41
C TRP A 193 10.83 -26.56 13.54
N GLN A 194 10.37 -27.79 13.35
CA GLN A 194 10.56 -28.89 14.29
C GLN A 194 10.64 -30.22 13.56
N GLY A 195 11.08 -31.26 14.27
CA GLY A 195 11.10 -32.63 13.75
C GLY A 195 12.18 -32.89 12.70
N LEU A 196 13.11 -31.96 12.50
CA LEU A 196 14.28 -32.16 11.64
C LEU A 196 15.13 -33.33 12.14
N SER A 197 15.87 -33.96 11.22
CA SER A 197 16.76 -35.10 11.48
C SER A 197 17.97 -34.76 12.38
N GLY A 198 18.26 -33.47 12.54
CA GLY A 198 19.28 -32.91 13.42
C GLY A 198 19.13 -31.38 13.52
N PRO A 199 20.07 -30.69 14.20
CA PRO A 199 20.08 -29.23 14.24
C PRO A 199 20.10 -28.61 12.85
N ALA A 200 19.38 -27.51 12.66
CA ALA A 200 19.48 -26.74 11.43
C ALA A 200 20.90 -26.16 11.28
N THR A 201 21.53 -26.42 10.14
CA THR A 201 22.87 -25.93 9.81
C THR A 201 22.81 -24.61 9.06
N MET A 202 21.79 -24.43 8.21
CA MET A 202 21.54 -23.21 7.43
C MET A 202 20.05 -23.07 7.12
N ALA A 203 19.61 -21.86 6.83
CA ALA A 203 18.31 -21.58 6.22
C ALA A 203 18.43 -20.43 5.22
N HIS A 204 17.73 -20.52 4.08
CA HIS A 204 17.89 -19.60 2.96
C HIS A 204 16.58 -19.27 2.27
N PHE A 205 16.51 -18.05 1.71
CA PHE A 205 15.59 -17.74 0.62
C PHE A 205 16.26 -18.11 -0.71
N HIS A 206 15.52 -18.78 -1.57
CA HIS A 206 15.96 -19.18 -2.91
C HIS A 206 14.99 -18.68 -3.98
N ARG A 207 15.48 -18.64 -5.22
CA ARG A 207 14.69 -18.32 -6.42
C ARG A 207 14.47 -19.56 -7.26
N GLY A 208 13.23 -20.02 -7.39
CA GLY A 208 12.84 -21.10 -8.29
C GLY A 208 11.34 -21.38 -8.25
N PRO A 209 10.70 -21.70 -9.39
CA PRO A 209 9.27 -22.04 -9.41
C PRO A 209 9.02 -23.34 -8.62
N VAL A 210 7.74 -23.62 -8.34
CA VAL A 210 7.29 -24.87 -7.71
C VAL A 210 7.92 -26.08 -8.43
N GLY A 211 8.50 -26.99 -7.66
CA GLY A 211 9.09 -28.24 -8.17
C GLY A 211 10.45 -28.10 -8.87
N GLN A 212 11.08 -26.91 -8.87
CA GLN A 212 12.42 -26.71 -9.43
C GLN A 212 13.36 -26.06 -8.43
N ASN A 213 14.61 -26.50 -8.39
CA ASN A 213 15.66 -25.83 -7.60
C ASN A 213 16.14 -24.58 -8.30
N GLY A 214 16.65 -23.63 -7.51
CA GLY A 214 17.41 -22.52 -8.05
C GLY A 214 18.30 -21.85 -7.01
N PRO A 215 18.97 -20.75 -7.39
CA PRO A 215 20.05 -20.18 -6.61
C PRO A 215 19.55 -19.63 -5.27
N VAL A 216 20.45 -19.62 -4.28
CA VAL A 216 20.29 -18.88 -3.03
C VAL A 216 20.23 -17.39 -3.35
N ILE A 217 19.32 -16.68 -2.70
CA ILE A 217 19.23 -15.22 -2.75
C ILE A 217 19.89 -14.62 -1.52
N THR A 218 19.43 -15.03 -0.33
CA THR A 218 19.95 -14.52 0.94
C THR A 218 19.76 -15.56 2.07
N PRO A 219 20.71 -15.66 3.02
CA PRO A 219 20.53 -16.47 4.23
C PRO A 219 19.51 -15.86 5.20
N MET A 220 18.94 -16.72 6.03
CA MET A 220 18.12 -16.33 7.17
C MET A 220 18.95 -16.28 8.46
N THR A 221 18.60 -15.39 9.36
CA THR A 221 19.19 -15.34 10.70
C THR A 221 18.49 -16.38 11.59
N VAL A 222 19.20 -17.45 11.93
CA VAL A 222 18.69 -18.55 12.76
C VAL A 222 19.03 -18.32 14.23
N PHE A 223 18.03 -18.39 15.11
CA PHE A 223 18.15 -18.33 16.56
C PHE A 223 17.74 -19.68 17.16
N GLU A 224 18.50 -20.15 18.16
CA GLU A 224 18.16 -21.36 18.93
C GLU A 224 17.92 -22.65 18.09
N GLY A 225 18.46 -22.71 16.86
CA GLY A 225 18.44 -23.89 15.97
C GLY A 225 17.08 -24.29 15.37
N SER A 226 15.98 -23.75 15.89
CA SER A 226 14.60 -24.08 15.49
C SER A 226 13.77 -22.87 15.06
N VAL A 227 14.31 -21.66 15.22
CA VAL A 227 13.65 -20.40 14.89
C VAL A 227 14.56 -19.62 13.95
N ALA A 228 13.99 -18.95 12.95
CA ALA A 228 14.69 -17.88 12.25
C ALA A 228 13.82 -16.64 12.21
N ALA A 229 14.41 -15.49 12.49
CA ALA A 229 13.71 -14.22 12.38
C ALA A 229 14.66 -13.16 11.87
N GLY A 230 14.15 -12.19 11.15
CA GLY A 230 14.99 -11.11 10.68
C GLY A 230 14.33 -10.27 9.61
N ILE A 231 15.16 -9.41 9.02
CA ILE A 231 14.76 -8.51 7.96
C ILE A 231 15.58 -8.89 6.73
N TRP A 232 14.88 -9.28 5.67
CA TRP A 232 15.45 -9.27 4.34
C TRP A 232 15.34 -7.83 3.81
N ALA A 233 16.45 -7.10 3.90
CA ALA A 233 16.58 -5.75 3.36
C ALA A 233 16.92 -5.78 1.85
N ASP A 234 16.72 -4.65 1.17
CA ASP A 234 17.12 -4.44 -0.23
C ASP A 234 16.50 -5.40 -1.25
N LEU A 235 15.20 -5.73 -1.10
CA LEU A 235 14.45 -6.49 -2.11
C LEU A 235 14.59 -5.82 -3.49
N THR A 236 15.14 -6.57 -4.44
CA THR A 236 15.27 -6.11 -5.82
C THR A 236 13.93 -6.17 -6.55
N ASP A 237 13.81 -5.48 -7.68
CA ASP A 237 12.60 -5.58 -8.52
C ASP A 237 12.35 -7.02 -8.99
N GLN A 238 13.42 -7.81 -9.16
CA GLN A 238 13.32 -9.23 -9.47
C GLN A 238 12.78 -10.04 -8.28
N ASP A 239 13.20 -9.74 -7.04
CA ASP A 239 12.69 -10.42 -5.84
C ASP A 239 11.20 -10.15 -5.67
N LEU A 240 10.78 -8.90 -5.82
CA LEU A 240 9.37 -8.50 -5.73
C LEU A 240 8.52 -9.18 -6.82
N ASN A 241 9.02 -9.21 -8.06
CA ASN A 241 8.35 -9.91 -9.14
C ASN A 241 8.25 -11.41 -8.87
N ASP A 242 9.31 -12.03 -8.36
CA ASP A 242 9.31 -13.47 -8.10
C ASP A 242 8.46 -13.85 -6.88
N LEU A 243 8.41 -13.00 -5.85
CA LEU A 243 7.45 -13.12 -4.73
C LEU A 243 6.01 -13.08 -5.25
N ALA A 244 5.68 -12.11 -6.09
CA ALA A 244 4.35 -11.96 -6.68
C ALA A 244 3.95 -13.10 -7.66
N ASN A 245 4.92 -13.92 -8.08
CA ASN A 245 4.69 -15.06 -8.96
C ASN A 245 4.95 -16.42 -8.28
N GLY A 246 5.12 -16.45 -6.95
CA GLY A 246 5.35 -17.68 -6.19
C GLY A 246 6.63 -18.42 -6.58
N LYS A 247 7.69 -17.67 -6.93
CA LYS A 247 9.00 -18.18 -7.34
C LYS A 247 10.07 -18.02 -6.25
N ILE A 248 9.70 -17.55 -5.07
CA ILE A 248 10.60 -17.49 -3.91
C ILE A 248 10.23 -18.60 -2.93
N TYR A 249 11.20 -19.41 -2.54
CA TYR A 249 11.01 -20.46 -1.54
C TYR A 249 11.99 -20.32 -0.38
N MET A 250 11.58 -20.83 0.77
CA MET A 250 12.40 -20.98 1.96
C MET A 250 12.88 -22.43 2.05
N ASN A 251 14.13 -22.60 2.46
CA ASN A 251 14.80 -23.89 2.57
C ASN A 251 15.56 -23.98 3.88
N VAL A 252 15.47 -25.12 4.60
CA VAL A 252 16.21 -25.37 5.85
C VAL A 252 17.04 -26.64 5.69
N HIS A 253 18.29 -26.58 6.11
CA HIS A 253 19.30 -27.62 5.91
C HIS A 253 19.71 -28.24 7.25
N THR A 254 20.14 -29.49 7.21
CA THR A 254 20.75 -30.18 8.36
C THR A 254 22.03 -30.89 7.92
N GLU A 255 22.77 -31.47 8.87
CA GLU A 255 23.97 -32.26 8.54
C GLU A 255 23.64 -33.49 7.67
N ALA A 256 22.51 -34.16 7.94
CA ALA A 256 22.08 -35.33 7.15
C ALA A 256 21.51 -34.95 5.77
N ASN A 257 21.02 -33.71 5.63
CA ASN A 257 20.41 -33.19 4.40
C ASN A 257 21.04 -31.84 4.02
N PRO A 258 22.31 -31.84 3.53
CA PRO A 258 23.03 -30.61 3.26
C PRO A 258 22.44 -29.79 2.10
N ASP A 259 21.76 -30.44 1.16
CA ASP A 259 21.09 -29.78 0.03
C ASP A 259 19.69 -29.22 0.39
N GLY A 260 19.16 -29.58 1.56
CA GLY A 260 17.83 -29.18 2.02
C GLY A 260 17.09 -30.34 2.68
N GLU A 261 16.51 -30.12 3.86
CA GLU A 261 15.64 -31.09 4.54
C GLU A 261 14.15 -30.75 4.38
N ILE A 262 13.81 -29.47 4.49
CA ILE A 262 12.45 -28.96 4.32
C ILE A 262 12.43 -27.70 3.45
N ARG A 263 11.47 -27.65 2.54
CA ARG A 263 11.26 -26.56 1.59
C ARG A 263 9.81 -26.11 1.56
N GLY A 264 9.57 -24.83 1.29
CA GLY A 264 8.22 -24.31 1.05
C GLY A 264 8.25 -23.06 0.17
N GLN A 265 7.26 -22.91 -0.70
CA GLN A 265 7.10 -21.67 -1.49
C GLN A 265 6.47 -20.58 -0.63
N VAL A 266 6.98 -19.35 -0.76
CA VAL A 266 6.37 -18.17 -0.17
C VAL A 266 5.11 -17.83 -0.97
N GLN A 267 3.96 -18.02 -0.35
CA GLN A 267 2.67 -17.57 -0.86
C GLN A 267 2.44 -16.13 -0.42
N VAL A 268 2.31 -15.22 -1.38
CA VAL A 268 2.04 -13.81 -1.13
C VAL A 268 0.54 -13.54 -1.25
N VAL A 269 0.00 -12.81 -0.28
CA VAL A 269 -1.36 -12.27 -0.31
C VAL A 269 -1.27 -10.82 -0.76
N GLU A 270 -1.69 -10.54 -1.99
CA GLU A 270 -1.83 -9.18 -2.47
C GLU A 270 -3.13 -8.58 -1.93
N SER A 271 -3.01 -7.58 -1.08
CA SER A 271 -4.17 -6.88 -0.51
C SER A 271 -4.51 -5.64 -1.33
N TYR A 272 -5.79 -5.49 -1.65
CA TYR A 272 -6.37 -4.36 -2.37
C TYR A 272 -7.46 -3.74 -1.51
N GLY A 273 -7.47 -2.41 -1.42
CA GLY A 273 -8.53 -1.69 -0.76
C GLY A 273 -9.40 -0.99 -1.77
N VAL A 274 -10.65 -0.78 -1.39
CA VAL A 274 -11.67 -0.13 -2.20
C VAL A 274 -12.34 0.95 -1.37
N ALA A 275 -12.41 2.16 -1.91
CA ALA A 275 -13.30 3.19 -1.40
C ALA A 275 -14.46 3.35 -2.39
N LEU A 276 -15.68 3.07 -1.94
CA LEU A 276 -16.89 3.08 -2.75
C LEU A 276 -17.60 4.42 -2.59
N SER A 277 -17.97 5.03 -3.71
CA SER A 277 -18.67 6.31 -3.74
C SER A 277 -19.55 6.44 -5.00
N PRO A 278 -20.71 7.12 -4.91
CA PRO A 278 -21.54 7.47 -6.06
C PRO A 278 -20.83 8.36 -7.08
N GLN A 279 -19.82 9.12 -6.65
CA GLN A 279 -19.04 9.99 -7.53
C GLN A 279 -18.07 9.21 -8.42
N ASN A 280 -17.78 7.95 -8.07
CA ASN A 280 -16.93 7.07 -8.89
C ASN A 280 -17.72 6.35 -10.00
N GLU A 281 -19.05 6.39 -9.97
CA GLU A 281 -19.89 5.80 -11.02
C GLU A 281 -19.70 6.53 -12.36
N SER A 282 -19.99 5.83 -13.46
CA SER A 282 -19.92 6.41 -14.81
C SER A 282 -21.24 6.20 -15.54
N PRO A 283 -22.12 7.22 -15.62
CA PRO A 283 -21.98 8.56 -15.02
C PRO A 283 -22.15 8.57 -13.49
N ALA A 284 -21.62 9.61 -12.83
CA ALA A 284 -21.72 9.78 -11.38
C ALA A 284 -23.19 9.89 -10.93
N VAL A 285 -23.53 9.23 -9.83
CA VAL A 285 -24.89 9.25 -9.26
C VAL A 285 -25.03 10.44 -8.29
N THR A 286 -26.01 11.31 -8.56
CA THR A 286 -26.32 12.48 -7.74
C THR A 286 -27.46 12.20 -6.78
N GLY A 287 -27.41 12.74 -5.55
CA GLY A 287 -28.49 12.60 -4.57
C GLY A 287 -28.49 11.28 -3.80
N SER A 288 -27.49 10.42 -4.03
CA SER A 288 -27.19 9.28 -3.17
C SER A 288 -26.17 9.69 -2.10
N ASN A 289 -26.43 9.27 -0.85
CA ASN A 289 -25.49 9.41 0.27
C ASN A 289 -24.66 8.14 0.46
N ALA A 290 -24.69 7.25 -0.53
CA ALA A 290 -24.08 5.95 -0.39
C ALA A 290 -22.56 6.07 -0.26
N MET A 291 -21.99 5.17 0.51
CA MET A 291 -20.55 5.04 0.65
C MET A 291 -20.21 3.64 1.12
N GLY A 292 -18.96 3.25 0.94
CA GLY A 292 -18.50 1.97 1.42
C GLY A 292 -17.00 1.82 1.37
N THR A 293 -16.53 0.77 2.02
CA THR A 293 -15.13 0.36 2.02
C THR A 293 -15.08 -1.13 1.73
N GLY A 294 -14.06 -1.58 1.02
CA GLY A 294 -13.78 -2.99 0.87
C GLY A 294 -12.31 -3.31 0.97
N VAL A 295 -12.02 -4.56 1.33
CA VAL A 295 -10.70 -5.17 1.25
C VAL A 295 -10.80 -6.44 0.43
N VAL A 296 -9.79 -6.69 -0.40
CA VAL A 296 -9.71 -7.88 -1.25
C VAL A 296 -8.31 -8.44 -1.12
N GLY A 297 -8.19 -9.66 -0.62
CA GLY A 297 -6.96 -10.43 -0.59
C GLY A 297 -6.90 -11.35 -1.80
N VAL A 298 -5.76 -11.40 -2.47
CA VAL A 298 -5.52 -12.34 -3.57
C VAL A 298 -4.26 -13.14 -3.32
N THR A 299 -4.40 -14.46 -3.27
CA THR A 299 -3.30 -15.39 -2.97
C THR A 299 -2.94 -16.18 -4.22
N HIS A 300 -1.66 -16.15 -4.60
CA HIS A 300 -1.17 -17.02 -5.67
C HIS A 300 -1.08 -18.47 -5.16
N GLN A 301 -1.81 -19.36 -5.81
CA GLN A 301 -1.92 -20.76 -5.47
C GLN A 301 -0.79 -21.58 -6.11
N VAL A 302 -0.44 -22.69 -5.47
CA VAL A 302 0.63 -23.60 -5.95
C VAL A 302 0.33 -24.16 -7.36
N ASN A 303 -0.95 -24.26 -7.72
CA ASN A 303 -1.40 -24.69 -9.04
C ASN A 303 -1.35 -23.58 -10.13
N GLY A 304 -0.87 -22.38 -9.79
CA GLY A 304 -0.78 -21.23 -10.69
C GLY A 304 -2.05 -20.38 -10.82
N SER A 305 -3.13 -20.71 -10.09
CA SER A 305 -4.33 -19.86 -10.00
C SER A 305 -4.19 -18.79 -8.91
N TYR A 306 -5.12 -17.84 -8.86
CA TYR A 306 -5.15 -16.80 -7.84
C TYR A 306 -6.48 -16.86 -7.09
N SER A 307 -6.48 -17.29 -5.84
CA SER A 307 -7.71 -17.30 -5.02
C SER A 307 -8.02 -15.91 -4.51
N VAL A 308 -9.29 -15.53 -4.48
CA VAL A 308 -9.75 -14.23 -4.01
C VAL A 308 -10.61 -14.40 -2.77
N GLU A 309 -10.29 -13.62 -1.75
CA GLU A 309 -11.15 -13.34 -0.60
C GLU A 309 -11.42 -11.84 -0.59
N GLY A 310 -12.60 -11.43 -0.14
CA GLY A 310 -12.87 -10.01 -0.04
C GLY A 310 -14.13 -9.71 0.72
N ASP A 311 -14.11 -8.58 1.42
CA ASP A 311 -15.15 -8.11 2.30
C ASP A 311 -15.44 -6.65 2.00
N PHE A 312 -16.71 -6.30 1.95
CA PHE A 312 -17.21 -4.97 1.63
C PHE A 312 -18.30 -4.58 2.61
N VAL A 313 -18.24 -3.35 3.08
CA VAL A 313 -19.34 -2.72 3.82
C VAL A 313 -19.85 -1.54 3.00
N VAL A 314 -21.13 -1.57 2.65
CA VAL A 314 -21.79 -0.54 1.83
C VAL A 314 -23.08 -0.09 2.51
N HIS A 315 -23.24 1.22 2.65
CA HIS A 315 -24.40 1.81 3.32
C HIS A 315 -24.81 3.12 2.65
N GLY A 316 -25.92 3.72 3.12
CA GLY A 316 -26.42 5.01 2.63
C GLY A 316 -27.02 4.97 1.23
N THR A 317 -27.24 3.78 0.68
CA THR A 317 -27.84 3.58 -0.63
C THR A 317 -29.30 4.02 -0.65
N THR A 318 -29.77 4.46 -1.82
CA THR A 318 -31.15 4.94 -2.05
C THR A 318 -32.21 3.85 -1.87
N GLY A 319 -31.79 2.59 -1.79
CA GLY A 319 -32.63 1.44 -1.43
C GLY A 319 -31.76 0.20 -1.17
N PRO A 320 -32.40 -0.97 -0.99
CA PRO A 320 -31.68 -2.23 -0.84
C PRO A 320 -30.78 -2.51 -2.05
N ILE A 321 -29.56 -2.98 -1.79
CA ILE A 321 -28.67 -3.44 -2.83
C ILE A 321 -29.25 -4.72 -3.43
N THR A 322 -29.47 -4.69 -4.74
CA THR A 322 -30.08 -5.77 -5.53
C THR A 322 -29.04 -6.72 -6.11
N MET A 323 -27.87 -6.19 -6.47
CA MET A 323 -26.74 -6.93 -7.03
C MET A 323 -25.43 -6.20 -6.72
N ALA A 324 -24.33 -6.94 -6.73
CA ALA A 324 -22.99 -6.37 -6.63
C ALA A 324 -21.99 -7.25 -7.39
N HIS A 325 -20.92 -6.66 -7.91
CA HIS A 325 -19.98 -7.35 -8.80
C HIS A 325 -18.57 -6.79 -8.70
N PHE A 326 -17.59 -7.64 -9.01
CA PHE A 326 -16.32 -7.21 -9.57
C PHE A 326 -16.44 -7.01 -11.08
N HIS A 327 -15.83 -5.93 -11.60
CA HIS A 327 -15.81 -5.60 -13.02
C HIS A 327 -14.40 -5.30 -13.51
N ARG A 328 -14.19 -5.53 -14.81
CA ARG A 328 -13.03 -5.04 -15.56
C ARG A 328 -13.27 -3.58 -15.94
N GLY A 329 -12.28 -2.73 -15.73
CA GLY A 329 -12.31 -1.33 -16.18
C GLY A 329 -11.43 -0.44 -15.32
N GLY A 330 -10.72 0.49 -15.96
CA GLY A 330 -10.03 1.57 -15.27
C GLY A 330 -11.00 2.65 -14.79
N GLU A 331 -10.49 3.60 -14.01
CA GLU A 331 -11.25 4.75 -13.52
C GLU A 331 -12.06 5.44 -14.64
N GLY A 332 -13.33 5.76 -14.35
CA GLY A 332 -14.26 6.39 -15.29
C GLY A 332 -14.80 5.50 -16.43
N ASN A 333 -14.27 4.28 -16.60
CA ASN A 333 -14.66 3.37 -17.68
C ASN A 333 -15.43 2.17 -17.14
N ASN A 334 -16.58 1.86 -17.75
CA ASN A 334 -17.34 0.65 -17.43
C ASN A 334 -16.77 -0.54 -18.20
N GLY A 335 -17.07 -1.76 -17.73
CA GLY A 335 -16.64 -2.95 -18.44
C GLY A 335 -17.26 -4.22 -17.89
N GLN A 336 -16.83 -5.35 -18.44
CA GLN A 336 -17.47 -6.65 -18.21
C GLN A 336 -17.35 -7.10 -16.75
N VAL A 337 -18.38 -7.80 -16.29
CA VAL A 337 -18.38 -8.48 -14.98
C VAL A 337 -17.29 -9.56 -14.96
N ILE A 338 -16.53 -9.61 -13.88
CA ILE A 338 -15.61 -10.70 -13.53
C ILE A 338 -16.36 -11.73 -12.70
N SER A 339 -16.99 -11.30 -11.61
CA SER A 339 -17.70 -12.16 -10.68
C SER A 339 -18.79 -11.37 -9.95
N PRO A 340 -19.94 -11.97 -9.60
CA PRO A 340 -20.82 -11.40 -8.58
C PRO A 340 -20.11 -11.36 -7.22
N LEU A 341 -20.59 -10.45 -6.36
CA LEU A 341 -20.36 -10.46 -4.92
C LEU A 341 -21.59 -11.08 -4.24
N VAL A 342 -21.37 -11.73 -3.11
CA VAL A 342 -22.41 -12.43 -2.34
C VAL A 342 -22.79 -11.56 -1.15
N LYS A 343 -24.09 -11.46 -0.86
CA LYS A 343 -24.57 -10.76 0.33
C LYS A 343 -24.39 -11.65 1.55
N ASN A 344 -23.93 -11.09 2.66
CA ASN A 344 -23.92 -11.79 3.93
C ASN A 344 -25.35 -11.87 4.51
N ASP A 345 -25.81 -13.07 4.88
CA ASP A 345 -27.19 -13.30 5.33
C ASP A 345 -27.48 -12.78 6.74
N THR A 346 -26.47 -12.53 7.56
CA THR A 346 -26.63 -12.01 8.94
C THR A 346 -26.50 -10.49 9.02
N THR A 347 -25.82 -9.86 8.06
CA THR A 347 -25.55 -8.42 8.05
C THR A 347 -25.84 -7.81 6.67
N PRO A 348 -26.98 -7.12 6.47
CA PRO A 348 -27.43 -6.66 5.15
C PRO A 348 -26.49 -5.73 4.38
N GLU A 349 -25.63 -4.99 5.08
CA GLU A 349 -24.65 -4.03 4.55
C GLU A 349 -23.32 -4.70 4.18
N HIS A 350 -23.11 -5.95 4.58
CA HIS A 350 -21.87 -6.71 4.35
C HIS A 350 -22.00 -7.61 3.11
N TRP A 351 -20.99 -7.55 2.27
CA TRP A 351 -20.87 -8.31 1.03
C TRP A 351 -19.49 -8.92 0.92
N GLU A 352 -19.42 -10.07 0.26
CA GLU A 352 -18.23 -10.90 0.21
C GLU A 352 -17.91 -11.32 -1.23
N ALA A 353 -16.63 -11.58 -1.50
CA ALA A 353 -16.26 -12.34 -2.69
C ALA A 353 -16.81 -13.78 -2.56
N PRO A 354 -17.31 -14.41 -3.64
CA PRO A 354 -17.80 -15.78 -3.56
C PRO A 354 -16.72 -16.76 -3.11
N ALA A 355 -17.10 -17.71 -2.25
CA ALA A 355 -16.21 -18.78 -1.82
C ALA A 355 -15.62 -19.53 -3.03
N GLY A 356 -14.28 -19.66 -3.05
CA GLY A 356 -13.55 -20.33 -4.13
C GLY A 356 -13.38 -19.53 -5.41
N LEU A 357 -13.67 -18.22 -5.42
CA LEU A 357 -13.38 -17.35 -6.56
C LEU A 357 -11.88 -17.42 -6.91
N THR A 358 -11.59 -17.65 -8.20
CA THR A 358 -10.23 -17.58 -8.74
C THR A 358 -10.13 -16.56 -9.88
N LEU A 359 -9.00 -15.85 -9.98
CA LEU A 359 -8.68 -14.97 -11.10
C LEU A 359 -7.74 -15.64 -12.10
N GLU A 360 -7.95 -15.34 -13.37
CA GLU A 360 -6.99 -15.60 -14.43
C GLU A 360 -5.84 -14.57 -14.40
N ALA A 361 -4.68 -14.93 -14.96
CA ALA A 361 -3.49 -14.06 -14.97
C ALA A 361 -3.76 -12.67 -15.58
N ALA A 362 -4.64 -12.58 -16.59
CA ALA A 362 -4.99 -11.30 -17.21
C ALA A 362 -5.81 -10.39 -16.28
N ASP A 363 -6.70 -10.96 -15.44
CA ASP A 363 -7.46 -10.18 -14.47
C ASP A 363 -6.60 -9.80 -13.27
N MET A 364 -5.60 -10.61 -12.91
CA MET A 364 -4.55 -10.19 -11.96
C MET A 364 -3.72 -9.02 -12.46
N GLU A 365 -3.32 -9.02 -13.72
CA GLU A 365 -2.60 -7.88 -14.31
C GLU A 365 -3.48 -6.62 -14.30
N ARG A 366 -4.77 -6.75 -14.59
CA ARG A 366 -5.73 -5.65 -14.45
C ARG A 366 -5.82 -5.18 -13.00
N LEU A 367 -5.90 -6.10 -12.05
CA LEU A 367 -6.00 -5.77 -10.63
C LEU A 367 -4.77 -4.99 -10.15
N ARG A 368 -3.56 -5.48 -10.47
CA ARG A 368 -2.27 -4.82 -10.16
C ARG A 368 -2.13 -3.44 -10.81
N THR A 369 -2.82 -3.20 -11.93
CA THR A 369 -2.81 -1.91 -12.65
C THR A 369 -4.02 -1.02 -12.34
N GLY A 370 -4.82 -1.36 -11.31
CA GLY A 370 -5.98 -0.56 -10.88
C GLY A 370 -7.13 -0.56 -11.89
N ARG A 371 -7.26 -1.63 -12.68
CA ARG A 371 -8.28 -1.81 -13.74
C ARG A 371 -9.34 -2.86 -13.38
N VAL A 372 -9.54 -3.09 -12.09
CA VAL A 372 -10.65 -3.86 -11.52
C VAL A 372 -11.38 -2.97 -10.52
N TYR A 373 -12.69 -3.06 -10.46
CA TYR A 373 -13.51 -2.32 -9.49
C TYR A 373 -14.64 -3.16 -8.93
N ALA A 374 -15.10 -2.79 -7.74
CA ALA A 374 -16.33 -3.30 -7.16
C ALA A 374 -17.47 -2.29 -7.43
N ASN A 375 -18.66 -2.81 -7.73
CA ASN A 375 -19.85 -2.04 -8.07
C ASN A 375 -21.07 -2.60 -7.37
N PHE A 376 -21.94 -1.74 -6.83
CA PHE A 376 -23.15 -2.14 -6.10
C PHE A 376 -24.36 -1.41 -6.66
N HIS A 377 -25.47 -2.14 -6.84
CA HIS A 377 -26.63 -1.70 -7.61
C HIS A 377 -27.89 -1.70 -6.73
N THR A 378 -28.75 -0.71 -6.92
CA THR A 378 -30.09 -0.67 -6.30
C THR A 378 -31.17 -0.64 -7.38
N GLU A 379 -32.43 -0.79 -6.98
CA GLU A 379 -33.57 -0.67 -7.91
C GLU A 379 -33.60 0.71 -8.61
N ALA A 380 -33.34 1.78 -7.86
CA ALA A 380 -33.29 3.14 -8.40
C ALA A 380 -32.07 3.38 -9.32
N ASN A 381 -30.98 2.63 -9.12
CA ASN A 381 -29.72 2.80 -9.83
C ASN A 381 -29.24 1.45 -10.40
N GLY A 382 -30.01 0.87 -11.32
CA GLY A 382 -29.72 -0.46 -11.88
C GLY A 382 -28.38 -0.55 -12.63
N GLY A 383 -27.85 0.57 -13.13
CA GLY A 383 -26.52 0.64 -13.75
C GLY A 383 -25.35 0.61 -12.75
N GLY A 384 -25.62 0.84 -11.46
CA GLY A 384 -24.64 1.06 -10.41
C GLY A 384 -25.00 2.29 -9.58
N GLU A 385 -25.00 2.15 -8.26
CA GLU A 385 -25.15 3.28 -7.33
C GLU A 385 -23.82 3.71 -6.70
N VAL A 386 -22.96 2.73 -6.35
CA VAL A 386 -21.63 3.01 -5.82
C VAL A 386 -20.58 2.11 -6.44
N ARG A 387 -19.46 2.75 -6.77
CA ARG A 387 -18.29 2.16 -7.42
C ARG A 387 -17.01 2.47 -6.67
N GLY A 388 -16.02 1.60 -6.78
CA GLY A 388 -14.66 1.88 -6.34
C GLY A 388 -13.64 0.96 -6.99
N GLN A 389 -12.53 1.54 -7.46
CA GLN A 389 -11.41 0.75 -7.99
C GLN A 389 -10.75 -0.05 -6.87
N LEU A 390 -10.35 -1.29 -7.17
CA LEU A 390 -9.46 -2.08 -6.32
C LEU A 390 -8.05 -1.55 -6.54
N ILE A 391 -7.50 -0.94 -5.50
CA ILE A 391 -6.18 -0.34 -5.51
C ILE A 391 -5.31 -1.08 -4.51
N ALA A 392 -4.10 -1.47 -4.89
CA ALA A 392 -3.17 -2.16 -4.00
C ALA A 392 -3.03 -1.38 -2.68
N ALA A 393 -3.45 -2.01 -1.58
CA ALA A 393 -4.00 -1.34 -0.41
C ALA A 393 -3.00 -0.52 0.40
N ILE A 394 -1.69 -0.63 0.17
CA ILE A 394 -0.73 -0.25 1.21
C ILE A 394 0.04 1.05 0.88
N ASN A 395 -0.13 1.67 -0.29
CA ASN A 395 0.55 2.95 -0.59
C ASN A 395 -0.36 4.18 -0.64
N ASN A 396 -1.65 4.06 -0.98
CA ASN A 396 -2.46 5.25 -1.29
C ASN A 396 -3.60 5.61 -0.32
N PHE A 397 -3.85 4.82 0.74
CA PHE A 397 -4.83 5.24 1.78
C PHE A 397 -4.39 6.48 2.58
N PHE A 398 -3.09 6.79 2.59
CA PHE A 398 -2.49 7.96 3.24
C PHE A 398 -1.38 8.49 2.32
N PRO A 399 -1.55 9.64 1.65
CA PRO A 399 -0.44 10.24 0.91
C PRO A 399 0.58 10.81 1.89
N THR A 400 1.78 10.24 1.96
CA THR A 400 2.90 10.86 2.67
C THR A 400 3.50 11.99 1.84
N ALA A 401 3.84 13.10 2.51
CA ALA A 401 4.66 14.14 1.92
C ALA A 401 6.06 13.57 1.56
N PRO A 402 6.67 13.92 0.42
CA PRO A 402 7.98 13.36 0.05
C PRO A 402 9.07 13.96 0.94
N THR A 403 9.66 13.14 1.81
CA THR A 403 10.92 13.44 2.51
C THR A 403 12.12 13.00 1.67
N ALA A 404 13.00 13.97 1.39
CA ALA A 404 14.43 13.90 1.01
C ALA A 404 14.88 13.33 -0.37
N ALA A 405 15.31 14.27 -1.23
CA ALA A 405 16.41 14.31 -2.23
C ALA A 405 16.56 13.23 -3.34
N PRO A 406 17.02 13.63 -4.55
CA PRO A 406 16.79 12.90 -5.79
C PRO A 406 17.91 11.89 -6.10
N GLN A 407 17.54 10.65 -6.40
CA GLN A 407 18.33 9.85 -7.35
C GLN A 407 17.64 9.92 -8.70
N GLU A 408 18.42 10.24 -9.74
CA GLU A 408 17.96 10.21 -11.12
C GLU A 408 17.54 8.80 -11.49
N ILE A 409 16.25 8.50 -11.36
CA ILE A 409 15.65 7.31 -11.97
C ILE A 409 15.39 7.68 -13.43
N SER A 410 16.19 7.14 -14.35
CA SER A 410 15.83 7.12 -15.76
C SER A 410 14.61 6.20 -15.93
N ILE A 411 13.41 6.77 -15.90
CA ILE A 411 12.18 6.01 -16.15
C ILE A 411 12.12 5.70 -17.66
N ALA A 412 12.02 4.41 -17.98
CA ALA A 412 11.84 3.92 -19.34
C ALA A 412 10.56 4.50 -19.97
N MET A 413 10.66 4.82 -21.26
CA MET A 413 9.65 5.50 -22.08
C MET A 413 8.29 4.78 -22.05
N GLY A 414 7.29 5.41 -21.45
CA GLY A 414 5.88 4.98 -21.47
C GLY A 414 4.85 6.07 -21.14
N SER A 415 5.26 7.18 -20.52
CA SER A 415 4.39 8.33 -20.24
C SER A 415 4.57 9.43 -21.30
N THR A 416 3.47 9.85 -21.95
CA THR A 416 3.48 10.92 -22.97
C THR A 416 3.90 12.29 -22.42
N LEU A 417 3.69 12.53 -21.12
CA LEU A 417 4.01 13.75 -20.41
C LEU A 417 4.62 13.39 -19.06
N ALA A 418 5.74 14.03 -18.71
CA ALA A 418 6.38 13.94 -17.42
C ALA A 418 6.58 15.34 -16.85
N ALA A 419 6.53 15.46 -15.52
CA ALA A 419 6.73 16.72 -14.80
C ALA A 419 7.77 16.56 -13.70
N ILE A 420 8.65 17.55 -13.58
CA ILE A 420 9.73 17.60 -12.60
C ILE A 420 9.73 18.98 -11.96
N VAL A 421 9.65 19.01 -10.63
CA VAL A 421 9.90 20.24 -9.86
C VAL A 421 11.41 20.45 -9.80
N ASP A 422 11.94 21.34 -10.64
CA ASP A 422 13.33 21.74 -10.59
C ASP A 422 13.52 22.98 -9.71
N ARG A 423 13.96 22.72 -8.47
CA ARG A 423 14.27 23.78 -7.52
C ARG A 423 15.52 24.58 -7.86
N SER A 424 16.43 24.04 -8.68
CA SER A 424 17.66 24.76 -9.07
C SER A 424 17.40 25.91 -10.04
N SER A 425 16.46 25.73 -10.97
CA SER A 425 15.96 26.78 -11.88
C SER A 425 14.67 27.45 -11.41
N ASN A 426 14.13 27.01 -10.26
CA ASN A 426 12.85 27.43 -9.69
C ASN A 426 11.66 27.32 -10.65
N GLN A 427 11.59 26.21 -11.38
CA GLN A 427 10.56 25.91 -12.36
C GLN A 427 9.97 24.52 -12.14
N LEU A 428 8.67 24.40 -12.36
CA LEU A 428 8.03 23.14 -12.67
C LEU A 428 8.21 22.89 -14.16
N ARG A 429 9.08 21.95 -14.52
CA ARG A 429 9.42 21.61 -15.91
C ARG A 429 8.66 20.39 -16.37
N PHE A 430 8.23 20.41 -17.62
CA PHE A 430 7.55 19.33 -18.28
C PHE A 430 8.40 18.80 -19.43
N ARG A 431 8.41 17.49 -19.60
CA ARG A 431 8.99 16.81 -20.74
C ARG A 431 7.91 16.00 -21.44
N ILE A 432 7.75 16.22 -22.73
CA ILE A 432 6.85 15.47 -23.60
C ILE A 432 7.66 14.35 -24.26
N ALA A 433 7.06 13.17 -24.44
CA ALA A 433 7.69 12.07 -25.15
C ALA A 433 7.98 12.45 -26.61
N SER A 434 9.18 12.10 -27.10
CA SER A 434 9.59 12.38 -28.48
C SER A 434 8.62 11.77 -29.49
N GLY A 435 8.23 12.52 -30.51
CA GLY A 435 7.30 12.07 -31.57
C GLY A 435 5.84 12.48 -31.37
N GLN A 436 5.52 13.22 -30.30
CA GLN A 436 4.23 13.87 -30.15
C GLN A 436 4.15 15.14 -31.00
N ARG A 437 3.00 15.40 -31.64
CA ARG A 437 2.78 16.66 -32.38
C ARG A 437 2.27 17.75 -31.44
N THR A 438 3.19 18.53 -30.91
CA THR A 438 2.99 19.54 -29.84
C THR A 438 2.73 20.96 -30.35
N ASP A 439 2.70 21.19 -31.66
CA ASP A 439 2.41 22.51 -32.24
C ASP A 439 1.06 23.06 -31.73
N GLY A 440 1.10 24.19 -31.01
CA GLY A 440 -0.10 24.79 -30.42
C GLY A 440 -0.68 24.02 -29.23
N ALA A 441 0.07 23.07 -28.66
CA ALA A 441 -0.33 22.37 -27.45
C ALA A 441 -0.07 23.24 -26.20
N THR A 442 -0.91 23.03 -25.19
CA THR A 442 -0.82 23.70 -23.89
C THR A 442 -0.77 22.68 -22.78
N ILE A 443 -0.04 22.99 -21.71
CA ILE A 443 -0.09 22.25 -20.45
C ILE A 443 -0.88 23.10 -19.46
N THR A 444 -1.99 22.56 -18.99
CA THR A 444 -2.83 23.17 -17.94
C THR A 444 -2.62 22.43 -16.62
N LEU A 445 -2.37 23.17 -15.54
CA LEU A 445 -2.30 22.64 -14.17
C LEU A 445 -3.63 22.83 -13.46
N PHE A 446 -4.10 21.78 -12.79
CA PHE A 446 -5.25 21.79 -11.91
C PHE A 446 -4.82 21.41 -10.50
N ASN A 447 -5.35 22.05 -9.46
CA ASN A 447 -5.12 21.57 -8.09
C ASN A 447 -5.95 20.31 -7.80
N VAL A 448 -5.77 19.74 -6.60
CA VAL A 448 -6.51 18.54 -6.16
C VAL A 448 -8.03 18.70 -6.11
N LEU A 449 -8.55 19.93 -6.13
CA LEU A 449 -9.98 20.24 -6.19
C LEU A 449 -10.48 20.37 -7.64
N GLY A 450 -9.65 20.06 -8.64
CA GLY A 450 -9.98 20.17 -10.07
C GLY A 450 -9.99 21.62 -10.60
N GLN A 451 -9.55 22.60 -9.81
CA GLN A 451 -9.54 24.00 -10.21
C GLN A 451 -8.31 24.30 -11.05
N ARG A 452 -8.43 25.04 -12.16
CA ARG A 452 -7.28 25.46 -12.98
C ARG A 452 -6.42 26.47 -12.23
N VAL A 453 -5.13 26.16 -12.07
CA VAL A 453 -4.17 26.95 -11.29
C VAL A 453 -3.21 27.72 -12.19
N ALA A 454 -2.72 27.09 -13.25
CA ALA A 454 -1.80 27.71 -14.20
C ALA A 454 -1.89 27.03 -15.56
N ALA A 455 -1.31 27.64 -16.60
CA ALA A 455 -1.11 26.98 -17.88
C ALA A 455 0.11 27.56 -18.60
N THR A 456 0.73 26.76 -19.46
CA THR A 456 1.87 27.17 -20.29
C THR A 456 1.77 26.56 -21.68
N THR A 457 2.35 27.22 -22.68
CA THR A 457 2.48 26.66 -24.04
C THR A 457 3.66 25.71 -24.10
N VAL A 458 3.54 24.67 -24.91
CA VAL A 458 4.65 23.74 -25.16
C VAL A 458 5.59 24.31 -26.22
N ASP A 459 6.90 24.21 -25.99
CA ASP A 459 7.96 24.55 -26.95
C ASP A 459 8.77 23.30 -27.28
N GLY A 460 8.53 22.73 -28.47
CA GLY A 460 9.07 21.42 -28.86
C GLY A 460 8.58 20.31 -27.93
N ASP A 461 9.51 19.70 -27.20
CA ASP A 461 9.26 18.59 -26.28
C ASP A 461 9.31 19.02 -24.80
N VAL A 462 9.33 20.32 -24.51
CA VAL A 462 9.42 20.83 -23.13
C VAL A 462 8.46 21.98 -22.87
N ALA A 463 8.11 22.17 -21.61
CA ALA A 463 7.45 23.38 -21.14
C ALA A 463 7.83 23.66 -19.69
N ALA A 464 7.57 24.88 -19.20
CA ALA A 464 7.83 25.21 -17.81
C ALA A 464 6.81 26.19 -17.23
N ILE A 465 6.58 26.09 -15.92
CA ILE A 465 5.79 27.02 -15.11
C ILE A 465 6.66 27.46 -13.91
N PRO A 466 6.88 28.76 -13.67
CA PRO A 466 7.67 29.23 -12.53
C PRO A 466 7.04 28.81 -11.20
N LEU A 467 7.83 28.25 -10.27
CA LEU A 467 7.29 27.74 -8.99
C LEU A 467 6.71 28.85 -8.11
N GLN A 468 7.15 30.11 -8.27
CA GLN A 468 6.57 31.22 -7.51
C GLN A 468 5.09 31.46 -7.85
N GLN A 469 4.64 31.04 -9.03
CA GLN A 469 3.25 31.17 -9.46
C GLN A 469 2.35 30.05 -8.92
N LEU A 470 2.94 29.04 -8.27
CA LEU A 470 2.24 27.89 -7.76
C LEU A 470 2.24 27.92 -6.21
N PRO A 471 1.07 27.85 -5.57
CA PRO A 471 0.99 27.51 -4.15
C PRO A 471 1.70 26.16 -3.86
N GLY A 472 2.05 25.92 -2.60
CA GLY A 472 2.44 24.57 -2.20
C GLY A 472 1.23 23.63 -2.32
N GLY A 473 1.38 22.48 -2.97
CA GLY A 473 0.27 21.55 -3.18
C GLY A 473 0.51 20.54 -4.31
N ALA A 474 -0.42 19.60 -4.46
CA ALA A 474 -0.44 18.66 -5.57
C ALA A 474 -1.26 19.19 -6.76
N TYR A 475 -0.75 18.92 -7.95
CA TYR A 475 -1.33 19.38 -9.20
C TYR A 475 -1.41 18.27 -10.24
N PHE A 476 -2.47 18.31 -11.04
CA PHE A 476 -2.66 17.52 -12.24
C PHE A 476 -2.26 18.36 -13.45
N ALA A 477 -1.27 17.91 -14.21
CA ALA A 477 -0.88 18.56 -15.46
C ALA A 477 -1.51 17.82 -16.64
N ARG A 478 -2.16 18.57 -17.53
CA ARG A 478 -2.85 18.07 -18.71
C ARG A 478 -2.27 18.70 -19.96
N LEU A 479 -1.67 17.90 -20.83
CA LEU A 479 -1.22 18.30 -22.16
C LEU A 479 -2.40 18.22 -23.14
N GLU A 480 -2.73 19.33 -23.78
CA GLU A 480 -3.92 19.47 -24.63
C GLU A 480 -3.62 20.13 -25.96
N ARG A 481 -4.23 19.63 -27.03
CA ARG A 481 -4.26 20.28 -28.34
C ARG A 481 -5.65 20.15 -28.94
N ALA A 482 -6.26 21.25 -29.38
CA ALA A 482 -7.57 21.26 -30.06
C ALA A 482 -8.66 20.43 -29.33
N ASN A 483 -8.78 20.59 -28.00
CA ASN A 483 -9.71 19.86 -27.11
C ASN A 483 -9.46 18.34 -26.98
N GLN A 484 -8.30 17.85 -27.41
CA GLN A 484 -7.84 16.48 -27.20
C GLN A 484 -6.73 16.45 -26.14
N VAL A 485 -6.86 15.56 -25.16
CA VAL A 485 -5.80 15.31 -24.15
C VAL A 485 -4.78 14.36 -24.75
N LEU A 486 -3.52 14.81 -24.81
CA LEU A 486 -2.40 14.05 -25.38
C LEU A 486 -1.57 13.36 -24.29
N GLY A 487 -1.61 13.87 -23.05
CA GLY A 487 -0.89 13.29 -21.93
C GLY A 487 -1.30 13.91 -20.60
N ILE A 488 -1.15 13.14 -19.52
CA ILE A 488 -1.38 13.58 -18.15
C ILE A 488 -0.22 13.15 -17.26
N CYS A 489 0.10 13.97 -16.27
CA CYS A 489 1.00 13.59 -15.19
C CYS A 489 0.67 14.34 -13.91
N ASN A 490 0.97 13.74 -12.77
CA ASN A 490 0.75 14.34 -11.47
C ASN A 490 2.07 14.92 -10.96
N VAL A 491 2.02 16.09 -10.33
CA VAL A 491 3.20 16.74 -9.77
C VAL A 491 2.86 17.48 -8.49
N ALA A 492 3.68 17.25 -7.46
CA ALA A 492 3.57 17.95 -6.19
C ALA A 492 4.65 19.02 -6.09
N VAL A 493 4.23 20.27 -5.87
CA VAL A 493 5.13 21.39 -5.58
C VAL A 493 5.10 21.63 -4.07
N ALA A 494 6.16 21.25 -3.36
CA ALA A 494 6.35 21.66 -1.97
C ALA A 494 7.12 22.99 -1.93
N ARG A 495 6.74 23.93 -1.06
CA ARG A 495 7.58 25.12 -0.80
C ARG A 495 8.75 24.71 0.07
#